data_AF-A0A9P1IIH0-F1
#
_entry.id   AF-A0A9P1IIH0-F1
#
_cell.length_a   1.000
_cell.length_b   1.000
_cell.length_c   1.000
_cell.angle_alpha   90.00
_cell.angle_beta   90.00
_cell.angle_gamma   90.00
#
_symmetry.space_group_name_H-M   'P 1'
#
loop_
_entity.id
_entity.type
_entity.pdbx_description
1 polymer ?
#
loop_
_entity_poly.entity_id
_entity_poly.type
_entity_poly.pdbx_seq_one_letter_code
_entity_poly.pdbx_strand_id
1 'polypeptide(L)'
;MFQKLIYLSIGIFVGFYIGDIILTNNSNQVEFTENNRSPKIFCWILTGNQNHETKAKHVKNTWLKRCDGYVFMSSQSDPELPSIDLGVREGRNFLWAKTRAAFKWIYEQKLIDEFDWFLKADDDTYVVVENLRNFLSNYSANDPIHFGCKLRLEKERSWNSGGAGYVLSRETVKRFVNSALPNPDICNPGPFGDEDLELGNCLDNLKIRNLDTRDSQNLHRFHPFNVSFHVDKSTEIDWNFWIWNISFFPIDKNPSDSAISFHYTTPEMMYWFEYFLYKFNIF
;
A
#
# COMPACT_ATOMS: atom_id res chain seq x y z
N MET A 1 9.23 -79.77 6.00
CA MET A 1 7.81 -79.99 5.60
C MET A 1 7.45 -78.84 4.65
N PHE A 2 7.90 -78.87 3.39
CA PHE A 2 7.18 -79.50 2.28
C PHE A 2 5.66 -79.28 2.37
N GLN A 3 5.12 -78.34 1.59
CA GLN A 3 4.49 -78.72 0.32
C GLN A 3 4.41 -77.52 -0.65
N LYS A 4 4.68 -77.77 -1.93
CA LYS A 4 4.40 -76.84 -3.05
C LYS A 4 2.93 -76.94 -3.44
N LEU A 5 2.39 -75.87 -4.02
CA LEU A 5 1.35 -76.00 -5.04
C LEU A 5 1.70 -75.13 -6.25
N ILE A 6 1.39 -75.67 -7.42
CA ILE A 6 1.74 -75.26 -8.78
C ILE A 6 0.42 -75.46 -9.56
N TYR A 7 -0.01 -74.68 -10.56
CA TYR A 7 0.48 -74.73 -11.95
C TYR A 7 -0.39 -73.89 -12.90
N LEU A 8 0.21 -73.44 -14.03
CA LEU A 8 -0.35 -73.17 -15.38
C LEU A 8 -1.61 -72.25 -15.49
N SER A 9 -1.87 -71.48 -16.55
CA SER A 9 -1.32 -71.28 -17.91
C SER A 9 -1.82 -69.89 -18.40
N ILE A 10 -1.62 -69.33 -19.60
CA ILE A 10 -1.12 -69.78 -20.93
C ILE A 10 -0.15 -68.68 -21.45
N GLY A 11 0.78 -69.01 -22.36
CA GLY A 11 1.58 -68.01 -23.10
C GLY A 11 1.17 -67.92 -24.57
N ILE A 12 1.37 -66.75 -25.20
CA ILE A 12 1.50 -66.53 -26.66
C ILE A 12 2.39 -65.29 -26.86
N PHE A 13 3.38 -65.39 -27.76
CA PHE A 13 4.31 -64.32 -28.12
C PHE A 13 4.09 -63.99 -29.60
N VAL A 14 3.45 -62.86 -29.93
CA VAL A 14 3.28 -62.38 -31.31
C VAL A 14 3.24 -60.85 -31.33
N GLY A 15 3.96 -60.24 -32.28
CA GLY A 15 3.66 -58.89 -32.79
C GLY A 15 4.58 -57.77 -32.31
N PHE A 16 5.52 -57.37 -33.17
CA PHE A 16 6.17 -56.05 -33.09
C PHE A 16 5.18 -54.95 -33.53
N TYR A 17 5.17 -53.77 -32.89
CA TYR A 17 5.67 -52.49 -33.48
C TYR A 17 5.33 -51.25 -32.61
N ILE A 18 6.33 -50.38 -32.42
CA ILE A 18 6.32 -48.94 -32.04
C ILE A 18 5.54 -48.48 -30.80
N GLY A 19 6.25 -47.75 -29.92
CA GLY A 19 5.64 -46.82 -28.96
C GLY A 19 6.57 -46.48 -27.80
N ASP A 20 7.49 -45.54 -27.98
CA ASP A 20 8.25 -44.98 -26.86
C ASP A 20 7.30 -44.24 -25.91
N ILE A 21 7.03 -44.81 -24.73
CA ILE A 21 6.24 -44.16 -23.69
C ILE A 21 7.12 -43.11 -23.02
N ILE A 22 7.07 -41.89 -23.56
CA ILE A 22 7.59 -40.69 -22.88
C ILE A 22 6.67 -40.41 -21.69
N LEU A 23 7.11 -40.75 -20.49
CA LEU A 23 6.47 -40.27 -19.26
C LEU A 23 6.82 -38.79 -19.05
N THR A 24 5.98 -37.90 -19.57
CA THR A 24 6.09 -36.45 -19.34
C THR A 24 5.67 -36.11 -17.90
N ASN A 25 6.64 -35.99 -17.00
CA ASN A 25 6.44 -35.38 -15.69
C ASN A 25 6.14 -33.88 -15.84
N ASN A 26 4.87 -33.55 -16.09
CA ASN A 26 4.40 -32.18 -16.29
C ASN A 26 4.09 -31.50 -14.95
N SER A 27 5.12 -31.34 -14.11
CA SER A 27 5.06 -30.47 -12.94
C SER A 27 5.46 -29.05 -13.35
N ASN A 28 4.47 -28.26 -13.78
CA ASN A 28 4.60 -26.80 -13.91
C ASN A 28 4.81 -26.18 -12.52
N GLN A 29 6.03 -26.26 -11.99
CA GLN A 29 6.46 -25.39 -10.92
C GLN A 29 6.74 -24.03 -11.55
N VAL A 30 5.85 -23.07 -11.27
CA VAL A 30 6.10 -21.66 -11.57
C VAL A 30 7.27 -21.23 -10.70
N GLU A 31 8.44 -21.13 -11.30
CA GLU A 31 9.66 -20.66 -10.66
C GLU A 31 9.50 -19.17 -10.39
N PHE A 32 9.00 -18.82 -9.19
CA PHE A 32 8.97 -17.46 -8.71
C PHE A 32 10.41 -16.97 -8.56
N THR A 33 10.88 -16.19 -9.52
CA THR A 33 12.14 -15.46 -9.40
C THR A 33 11.94 -14.36 -8.36
N GLU A 34 12.13 -14.70 -7.08
CA GLU A 34 12.30 -13.73 -6.01
C GLU A 34 13.44 -12.80 -6.40
N ASN A 35 13.11 -11.58 -6.80
CA ASN A 35 14.08 -10.51 -6.92
C ASN A 35 14.49 -10.17 -5.47
N ASN A 36 15.58 -10.81 -5.03
CA ASN A 36 16.03 -10.95 -3.65
C ASN A 36 16.59 -9.63 -3.05
N ARG A 37 16.00 -8.49 -3.44
CA ARG A 37 16.32 -7.14 -3.00
C ARG A 37 15.13 -6.59 -2.19
N SER A 38 15.44 -5.98 -1.06
CA SER A 38 14.43 -5.27 -0.25
C SER A 38 13.69 -4.23 -1.12
N PRO A 39 12.35 -4.16 -1.08
CA PRO A 39 11.60 -3.21 -1.91
C PRO A 39 11.99 -1.77 -1.60
N LYS A 40 12.28 -0.94 -2.61
CA LYS A 40 12.57 0.49 -2.39
C LYS A 40 11.30 1.34 -2.30
N ILE A 41 11.14 2.09 -1.21
CA ILE A 41 9.95 2.90 -0.91
C ILE A 41 10.31 4.39 -0.95
N PHE A 42 9.68 5.11 -1.87
CA PHE A 42 9.67 6.57 -1.90
C PHE A 42 8.45 7.10 -1.14
N CYS A 43 8.66 8.02 -0.19
CA CYS A 43 7.62 8.56 0.66
C CYS A 43 7.38 10.04 0.34
N TRP A 44 6.19 10.38 -0.18
CA TRP A 44 5.82 11.77 -0.43
C TRP A 44 4.76 12.22 0.58
N ILE A 45 5.08 13.29 1.32
CA ILE A 45 4.26 13.78 2.42
C ILE A 45 3.44 14.97 1.94
N LEU A 46 2.11 14.86 1.99
CA LEU A 46 1.22 15.96 1.65
C LEU A 46 1.12 16.90 2.86
N THR A 47 1.52 18.16 2.68
CA THR A 47 1.55 19.19 3.73
C THR A 47 1.10 20.54 3.17
N GLY A 48 0.91 21.50 4.07
CA GLY A 48 0.90 22.91 3.73
C GLY A 48 1.89 23.74 4.52
N ASN A 49 2.11 24.98 4.10
CA ASN A 49 3.10 25.87 4.72
C ASN A 49 2.76 26.21 6.18
N GLN A 50 1.47 26.29 6.52
CA GLN A 50 0.96 26.39 7.89
C GLN A 50 1.35 25.21 8.80
N ASN A 51 1.69 24.06 8.20
CA ASN A 51 2.00 22.80 8.90
C ASN A 51 3.49 22.42 8.87
N HIS A 52 4.33 23.17 8.14
CA HIS A 52 5.78 22.96 8.06
C HIS A 52 6.39 22.83 9.47
N GLU A 53 6.24 23.89 10.26
CA GLU A 53 6.81 23.97 11.60
C GLU A 53 6.04 23.21 12.68
N THR A 54 4.74 22.95 12.49
CA THR A 54 3.88 22.39 13.54
C THR A 54 3.65 20.89 13.40
N LYS A 55 3.92 20.31 12.22
CA LYS A 55 3.69 18.89 11.92
C LYS A 55 4.78 18.26 11.06
N ALA A 56 5.02 18.79 9.85
CA ALA A 56 5.86 18.14 8.84
C ALA A 56 7.31 17.92 9.29
N LYS A 57 7.87 18.85 10.09
CA LYS A 57 9.20 18.65 10.71
C LYS A 57 9.26 17.45 11.65
N HIS A 58 8.15 17.08 12.29
CA HIS A 58 8.10 15.95 13.22
C HIS A 58 8.02 14.61 12.47
N VAL A 59 7.34 14.59 11.33
CA VAL A 59 7.40 13.49 10.34
C VAL A 59 8.86 13.26 9.88
N LYS A 60 9.54 14.33 9.42
CA LYS A 60 10.98 14.29 9.04
C LYS A 60 11.87 13.79 10.19
N ASN A 61 11.60 14.23 11.41
CA ASN A 61 12.42 13.94 12.58
C ASN A 61 12.13 12.56 13.22
N THR A 62 11.12 11.83 12.77
CA THR A 62 10.74 10.50 13.30
C THR A 62 10.74 9.46 12.18
N TRP A 63 9.57 8.96 11.77
CA TRP A 63 9.44 7.75 10.95
C TRP A 63 10.01 7.88 9.53
N LEU A 64 9.96 9.08 8.93
CA LEU A 64 10.33 9.29 7.51
C LEU A 64 11.78 8.91 7.19
N LYS A 65 12.65 8.91 8.21
CA LYS A 65 14.06 8.46 8.14
C LYS A 65 14.26 7.03 7.64
N ARG A 66 13.20 6.21 7.63
CA ARG A 66 13.22 4.79 7.23
C ARG A 66 12.76 4.56 5.78
N CYS A 67 12.30 5.60 5.09
CA CYS A 67 12.05 5.58 3.65
C CYS A 67 13.37 5.67 2.87
N ASP A 68 13.44 5.05 1.70
CA ASP A 68 14.66 5.04 0.87
C ASP A 68 14.89 6.39 0.18
N GLY A 69 13.82 7.18 0.02
CA GLY A 69 13.82 8.56 -0.42
C GLY A 69 12.50 9.23 -0.02
N TYR A 70 12.50 10.55 0.11
CA TYR A 70 11.29 11.29 0.47
C TYR A 70 11.26 12.72 -0.08
N VAL A 71 10.06 13.30 -0.10
CA VAL A 71 9.81 14.71 -0.46
C VAL A 71 8.55 15.22 0.27
N PHE A 72 8.48 16.52 0.52
CA PHE A 72 7.28 17.17 1.06
C PHE A 72 6.57 17.95 -0.05
N MET A 73 5.31 17.63 -0.30
CA MET A 73 4.47 18.22 -1.34
C MET A 73 3.61 19.33 -0.75
N SER A 74 3.81 20.57 -1.19
CA SER A 74 3.35 21.78 -0.50
C SER A 74 2.86 22.87 -1.47
N SER A 75 2.42 24.01 -0.93
CA SER A 75 2.15 25.27 -1.65
C SER A 75 3.20 26.36 -1.38
N GLN A 76 4.34 25.97 -0.80
CA GLN A 76 5.49 26.82 -0.55
C GLN A 76 6.71 25.92 -0.42
N SER A 77 7.83 26.31 -1.02
CA SER A 77 9.11 25.62 -0.89
C SER A 77 9.82 26.01 0.39
N ASP A 78 10.34 25.01 1.10
CA ASP A 78 11.15 25.13 2.31
C ASP A 78 12.35 24.18 2.21
N PRO A 79 13.58 24.71 2.08
CA PRO A 79 14.81 23.90 2.04
C PRO A 79 15.11 23.12 3.32
N GLU A 80 14.60 23.54 4.49
CA GLU A 80 14.77 22.81 5.75
C GLU A 80 13.87 21.57 5.81
N LEU A 81 12.73 21.58 5.13
CA LEU A 81 11.79 20.46 5.00
C LEU A 81 11.78 19.81 3.61
N PRO A 82 12.91 19.83 2.88
CA PRO A 82 12.98 19.77 1.41
C PRO A 82 11.63 19.72 0.69
N SER A 83 10.85 20.79 0.82
CA SER A 83 9.48 20.84 0.32
C SER A 83 9.41 21.56 -1.02
N ILE A 84 8.48 21.07 -1.85
CA ILE A 84 8.26 21.53 -3.22
C ILE A 84 6.95 22.32 -3.25
N ASP A 85 7.00 23.58 -3.67
CA ASP A 85 5.81 24.30 -4.10
C ASP A 85 5.28 23.70 -5.42
N LEU A 86 4.09 23.11 -5.35
CA LEU A 86 3.39 22.55 -6.50
C LEU A 86 2.63 23.59 -7.34
N GLY A 87 2.66 24.87 -6.96
CA GLY A 87 1.91 25.94 -7.62
C GLY A 87 0.38 25.83 -7.43
N VAL A 88 -0.06 24.98 -6.49
CA VAL A 88 -1.47 24.74 -6.15
C VAL A 88 -1.79 25.47 -4.85
N ARG A 89 -2.93 26.16 -4.77
CA ARG A 89 -3.34 26.88 -3.56
C ARG A 89 -3.60 25.94 -2.37
N GLU A 90 -3.30 26.40 -1.16
CA GLU A 90 -3.69 25.71 0.08
C GLU A 90 -5.20 25.52 0.24
N GLY A 91 -5.55 24.50 1.03
CA GLY A 91 -6.92 24.22 1.46
C GLY A 91 -7.44 22.84 1.04
N ARG A 92 -8.32 22.26 1.87
CA ARG A 92 -8.84 20.89 1.71
C ARG A 92 -9.41 20.61 0.32
N ASN A 93 -10.12 21.57 -0.27
CA ASN A 93 -10.74 21.42 -1.58
C ASN A 93 -9.73 21.36 -2.75
N PHE A 94 -8.45 21.63 -2.51
CA PHE A 94 -7.36 21.58 -3.51
C PHE A 94 -6.41 20.40 -3.32
N LEU A 95 -6.67 19.50 -2.36
CA LEU A 95 -5.82 18.33 -2.13
C LEU A 95 -5.77 17.43 -3.37
N TRP A 96 -6.87 17.28 -4.11
CA TRP A 96 -6.88 16.56 -5.39
C TRP A 96 -5.92 17.19 -6.42
N ALA A 97 -5.96 18.52 -6.59
CA ALA A 97 -5.01 19.23 -7.45
C ALA A 97 -3.55 19.02 -7.00
N LYS A 98 -3.28 19.07 -5.69
CA LYS A 98 -1.95 18.77 -5.12
C LYS A 98 -1.51 17.34 -5.45
N THR A 99 -2.34 16.32 -5.24
CA THR A 99 -2.00 14.92 -5.56
C THR A 99 -1.71 14.72 -7.05
N ARG A 100 -2.50 15.32 -7.95
CA ARG A 100 -2.21 15.28 -9.40
C ARG A 100 -0.88 15.93 -9.74
N ALA A 101 -0.54 17.07 -9.12
CA ALA A 101 0.72 17.76 -9.32
C ALA A 101 1.91 16.98 -8.71
N ALA A 102 1.74 16.39 -7.53
CA ALA A 102 2.74 15.56 -6.87
C ALA A 102 3.13 14.34 -7.71
N PHE A 103 2.15 13.59 -8.24
CA PHE A 103 2.45 12.43 -9.10
C PHE A 103 3.09 12.83 -10.44
N LYS A 104 2.72 13.97 -11.03
CA LYS A 104 3.42 14.52 -12.21
C LYS A 104 4.89 14.84 -11.87
N TRP A 105 5.13 15.55 -10.77
CA TRP A 105 6.48 15.89 -10.32
C TRP A 105 7.33 14.62 -10.07
N ILE A 106 6.78 13.62 -9.37
CA ILE A 106 7.45 12.33 -9.11
C ILE A 106 7.87 11.63 -10.42
N TYR A 107 7.00 11.70 -11.44
CA TYR A 107 7.26 11.14 -12.76
C TYR A 107 8.31 11.94 -13.53
N GLU A 108 8.21 13.27 -13.53
CA GLU A 108 9.14 14.19 -14.21
C GLU A 108 10.55 14.15 -13.61
N GLN A 109 10.68 13.97 -12.29
CA GLN A 109 11.96 13.73 -11.60
C GLN A 109 12.51 12.30 -11.80
N LYS A 110 11.85 11.44 -12.59
CA LYS A 110 12.26 10.05 -12.90
C LYS A 110 12.40 9.11 -11.68
N LEU A 111 11.83 9.47 -10.54
CA LEU A 111 11.85 8.63 -9.33
C LEU A 111 11.19 7.25 -9.58
N ILE A 112 10.28 7.18 -10.54
CA ILE A 112 9.69 5.96 -11.10
C ILE A 112 10.69 4.93 -11.64
N ASP A 113 11.95 5.29 -11.87
CA ASP A 113 13.00 4.37 -12.32
C ASP A 113 13.98 3.99 -11.19
N GLU A 114 13.97 4.73 -10.07
CA GLU A 114 14.82 4.51 -8.90
C GLU A 114 14.15 3.71 -7.78
N PHE A 115 12.83 3.84 -7.64
CA PHE A 115 12.03 3.25 -6.55
C PHE A 115 11.02 2.21 -7.07
N ASP A 116 10.58 1.33 -6.17
CA ASP A 116 9.61 0.27 -6.44
C ASP A 116 8.20 0.67 -6.01
N TRP A 117 8.06 1.43 -4.92
CA TRP A 117 6.80 1.78 -4.28
C TRP A 117 6.72 3.26 -3.90
N PHE A 118 5.52 3.84 -4.02
CA PHE A 118 5.26 5.26 -3.79
C PHE A 118 4.19 5.42 -2.71
N LEU A 119 4.62 5.71 -1.49
CA LEU A 119 3.77 5.94 -0.32
C LEU A 119 3.36 7.42 -0.24
N LYS A 120 2.06 7.67 -0.23
CA LYS A 120 1.46 8.93 0.21
C LYS A 120 1.17 8.84 1.71
N ALA A 121 1.50 9.89 2.46
CA ALA A 121 1.02 10.08 3.82
C ALA A 121 0.74 11.57 4.08
N ASP A 122 -0.13 11.87 5.04
CA ASP A 122 -0.39 13.24 5.49
C ASP A 122 0.57 13.64 6.62
N ASP A 123 0.72 14.94 6.86
CA ASP A 123 1.64 15.51 7.85
C ASP A 123 1.35 15.15 9.33
N ASP A 124 0.21 14.52 9.62
CA ASP A 124 -0.18 13.90 10.90
C ASP A 124 -0.41 12.38 10.81
N THR A 125 0.22 11.71 9.85
CA THR A 125 0.31 10.24 9.79
C THR A 125 1.60 9.74 10.43
N TYR A 126 1.57 8.62 11.15
CA TYR A 126 2.77 7.85 11.50
C TYR A 126 2.78 6.52 10.76
N VAL A 127 3.95 6.11 10.23
CA VAL A 127 4.10 4.88 9.45
C VAL A 127 5.28 4.05 9.96
N VAL A 128 5.03 2.78 10.28
CA VAL A 128 6.06 1.78 10.57
C VAL A 128 6.56 1.24 9.23
N VAL A 129 7.58 1.89 8.67
CA VAL A 129 8.05 1.65 7.30
C VAL A 129 8.62 0.23 7.14
N GLU A 130 9.15 -0.36 8.20
CA GLU A 130 9.61 -1.74 8.27
C GLU A 130 8.45 -2.73 8.05
N ASN A 131 7.29 -2.51 8.69
CA ASN A 131 6.09 -3.32 8.51
C ASN A 131 5.51 -3.14 7.09
N LEU A 132 5.55 -1.91 6.56
CA LEU A 132 5.18 -1.63 5.17
C LEU A 132 6.10 -2.40 4.19
N ARG A 133 7.41 -2.35 4.40
CA ARG A 133 8.42 -3.00 3.57
C ARG A 133 8.30 -4.53 3.59
N ASN A 134 8.03 -5.11 4.75
CA ASN A 134 7.75 -6.54 4.92
C ASN A 134 6.39 -6.97 4.34
N PHE A 135 5.40 -6.08 4.28
CA PHE A 135 4.17 -6.35 3.53
C PHE A 135 4.43 -6.34 2.02
N LEU A 136 5.14 -5.33 1.52
CA LEU A 136 5.38 -5.10 0.10
C LEU A 136 6.36 -6.09 -0.55
N SER A 137 7.20 -6.80 0.21
CA SER A 137 8.09 -7.85 -0.32
C SER A 137 7.34 -9.03 -0.96
N ASN A 138 6.08 -9.23 -0.60
CA ASN A 138 5.21 -10.28 -1.16
C ASN A 138 4.61 -9.91 -2.54
N TYR A 139 4.95 -8.73 -3.09
CA TYR A 139 4.29 -8.17 -4.27
C TYR A 139 5.29 -7.62 -5.30
N SER A 140 4.92 -7.74 -6.57
CA SER A 140 5.65 -7.14 -7.69
C SER A 140 5.30 -5.66 -7.86
N ALA A 141 6.31 -4.79 -7.79
CA ALA A 141 6.17 -3.37 -8.15
C ALA A 141 5.85 -3.11 -9.63
N ASN A 142 5.95 -4.15 -10.48
CA ASN A 142 5.58 -4.10 -11.89
C ASN A 142 4.11 -4.49 -12.12
N ASP A 143 3.39 -4.91 -11.08
CA ASP A 143 1.95 -5.16 -11.17
C ASP A 143 1.17 -3.84 -11.01
N PRO A 144 0.04 -3.63 -11.73
CA PRO A 144 -0.83 -2.49 -11.52
C PRO A 144 -1.71 -2.71 -10.27
N ILE A 145 -1.12 -2.48 -9.10
CA ILE A 145 -1.72 -2.66 -7.76
C ILE A 145 -1.48 -1.44 -6.86
N HIS A 146 -2.37 -1.25 -5.89
CA HIS A 146 -2.24 -0.29 -4.80
C HIS A 146 -2.90 -0.80 -3.53
N PHE A 147 -2.52 -0.18 -2.40
CA PHE A 147 -2.85 -0.64 -1.05
C PHE A 147 -3.11 0.54 -0.11
N GLY A 148 -3.87 0.31 0.95
CA GLY A 148 -4.08 1.26 2.05
C GLY A 148 -5.19 0.79 2.99
N CYS A 149 -5.88 1.74 3.64
CA CYS A 149 -7.11 1.46 4.39
C CYS A 149 -8.31 1.49 3.44
N LYS A 150 -8.82 0.32 3.06
CA LYS A 150 -9.79 0.18 1.96
C LYS A 150 -11.20 0.63 2.34
N LEU A 151 -11.73 1.59 1.58
CA LEU A 151 -13.05 2.21 1.78
C LEU A 151 -13.97 1.98 0.57
N ARG A 152 -15.28 2.14 0.76
CA ARG A 152 -16.35 1.86 -0.21
C ARG A 152 -17.66 2.59 0.11
N LEU A 153 -18.30 3.18 -0.90
CA LEU A 153 -19.71 3.63 -0.85
C LEU A 153 -20.65 2.65 -1.56
N GLU A 154 -20.21 2.11 -2.70
CA GLU A 154 -21.00 1.26 -3.60
C GLU A 154 -20.28 -0.08 -3.81
N LYS A 155 -21.04 -1.17 -4.01
CA LYS A 155 -20.49 -2.55 -4.00
C LYS A 155 -19.24 -2.78 -4.86
N GLU A 156 -19.11 -2.07 -5.98
CA GLU A 156 -18.11 -2.34 -7.04
C GLU A 156 -16.88 -1.41 -7.03
N ARG A 157 -16.90 -0.29 -6.30
CA ARG A 157 -15.80 0.70 -6.30
C ARG A 157 -15.15 0.83 -4.94
N SER A 158 -13.84 1.03 -4.91
CA SER A 158 -13.11 1.14 -3.64
C SER A 158 -11.85 1.98 -3.74
N TRP A 159 -11.71 2.95 -2.84
CA TRP A 159 -10.50 3.75 -2.69
C TRP A 159 -9.76 3.36 -1.40
N ASN A 160 -8.67 4.07 -1.08
CA ASN A 160 -7.94 3.91 0.18
C ASN A 160 -7.93 5.25 0.91
N SER A 161 -8.21 5.27 2.21
CA SER A 161 -8.26 6.50 3.01
C SER A 161 -6.99 7.34 2.86
N GLY A 162 -7.14 8.60 2.46
CA GLY A 162 -6.02 9.52 2.24
C GLY A 162 -5.17 9.74 3.50
N GLY A 163 -5.82 9.83 4.67
CA GLY A 163 -5.16 10.06 5.96
C GLY A 163 -4.52 8.81 6.56
N ALA A 164 -5.07 7.62 6.32
CA ALA A 164 -4.38 6.37 6.68
C ALA A 164 -3.06 6.19 5.91
N GLY A 165 -2.85 6.97 4.85
CA GLY A 165 -1.83 6.74 3.85
C GLY A 165 -2.21 5.61 2.89
N TYR A 166 -1.65 5.69 1.69
CA TYR A 166 -1.82 4.68 0.65
C TYR A 166 -0.51 4.52 -0.13
N VAL A 167 -0.28 3.33 -0.69
CA VAL A 167 0.94 3.03 -1.45
C VAL A 167 0.58 2.47 -2.83
N LEU A 168 1.19 3.05 -3.86
CA LEU A 168 1.06 2.64 -5.25
C LEU A 168 2.34 1.92 -5.70
N SER A 169 2.19 0.89 -6.52
CA SER A 169 3.34 0.32 -7.24
C SER A 169 3.89 1.30 -8.28
N ARG A 170 5.16 1.12 -8.67
CA ARG A 170 5.77 1.81 -9.81
C ARG A 170 4.90 1.75 -11.07
N GLU A 171 4.36 0.57 -11.41
CA GLU A 171 3.50 0.42 -12.58
C GLU A 171 2.20 1.21 -12.45
N THR A 172 1.59 1.24 -11.26
CA THR A 172 0.39 2.02 -10.99
C THR A 172 0.64 3.52 -11.17
N VAL A 173 1.77 4.05 -10.66
CA VAL A 173 2.14 5.47 -10.87
C VAL A 173 2.38 5.77 -12.36
N LYS A 174 3.08 4.87 -13.08
CA LYS A 174 3.31 5.01 -14.52
C LYS A 174 2.00 5.09 -15.32
N ARG A 175 1.02 4.22 -15.03
CA ARG A 175 -0.31 4.25 -15.69
C ARG A 175 -1.15 5.45 -15.28
N PHE A 176 -1.13 5.81 -14.00
CA PHE A 176 -1.88 6.97 -13.51
C PHE A 176 -1.44 8.26 -14.23
N VAL A 177 -0.13 8.53 -14.30
CA VAL A 177 0.39 9.75 -14.92
C VAL A 177 0.25 9.74 -16.45
N ASN A 178 0.55 8.62 -17.12
CA ASN A 178 0.54 8.56 -18.59
C ASN A 178 -0.84 8.33 -19.21
N SER A 179 -1.77 7.69 -18.49
CA SER A 179 -3.05 7.22 -19.06
C SER A 179 -4.28 7.82 -18.40
N ALA A 180 -4.27 8.01 -17.07
CA ALA A 180 -5.41 8.63 -16.38
C ALA A 180 -5.35 10.17 -16.42
N LEU A 181 -4.26 10.79 -15.94
CA LEU A 181 -4.17 12.25 -15.83
C LEU A 181 -4.41 13.04 -17.15
N PRO A 182 -4.07 12.54 -18.35
CA PRO A 182 -4.38 13.23 -19.61
C PRO A 182 -5.79 12.98 -20.14
N ASN A 183 -6.53 12.00 -19.59
CA ASN A 183 -7.82 11.57 -20.11
C ASN A 183 -8.98 11.96 -19.15
N PRO A 184 -9.82 12.95 -19.51
CA PRO A 184 -10.90 13.41 -18.65
C PRO A 184 -12.01 12.37 -18.43
N ASP A 185 -12.14 11.37 -19.31
CA ASP A 185 -13.11 10.28 -19.17
C ASP A 185 -12.65 9.23 -18.14
N ILE A 186 -11.35 9.18 -17.83
CA ILE A 186 -10.76 8.28 -16.84
C ILE A 186 -10.61 8.98 -15.49
N CYS A 187 -10.23 10.27 -15.48
CA CYS A 187 -9.79 10.95 -14.28
C CYS A 187 -10.19 12.42 -14.27
N ASN A 188 -10.78 12.89 -13.15
CA ASN A 188 -11.30 14.25 -13.03
C ASN A 188 -10.20 15.29 -13.32
N PRO A 189 -10.31 16.09 -14.40
CA PRO A 189 -9.28 17.05 -14.80
C PRO A 189 -9.35 18.35 -13.98
N GLY A 190 -10.40 18.54 -13.17
CA GLY A 190 -10.59 19.71 -12.31
C GLY A 190 -9.62 19.76 -11.12
N PRO A 191 -9.65 20.87 -10.35
CA PRO A 191 -8.81 21.04 -9.17
C PRO A 191 -9.48 20.55 -7.87
N PHE A 192 -10.78 20.25 -7.92
CA PHE A 192 -11.63 19.96 -6.77
C PHE A 192 -12.02 18.48 -6.71
N GLY A 193 -12.24 17.99 -5.50
CA GLY A 193 -12.70 16.64 -5.18
C GLY A 193 -12.08 16.16 -3.86
N ASP A 194 -12.66 15.14 -3.25
CA ASP A 194 -12.01 14.42 -2.15
C ASP A 194 -10.84 13.61 -2.74
N GLU A 195 -9.63 13.96 -2.31
CA GLU A 195 -8.36 13.55 -2.93
C GLU A 195 -8.20 12.05 -3.13
N ASP A 196 -8.58 11.30 -2.12
CA ASP A 196 -8.43 9.85 -2.05
C ASP A 196 -9.52 9.11 -2.85
N LEU A 197 -10.75 9.62 -2.82
CA LEU A 197 -11.87 9.14 -3.64
C LEU A 197 -11.62 9.39 -5.13
N GLU A 198 -11.14 10.58 -5.50
CA GLU A 198 -10.80 10.92 -6.89
C GLU A 198 -9.66 10.04 -7.42
N LEU A 199 -8.58 9.87 -6.63
CA LEU A 199 -7.52 8.93 -6.99
C LEU A 199 -8.09 7.51 -7.18
N GLY A 200 -8.90 7.03 -6.24
CA GLY A 200 -9.55 5.72 -6.32
C GLY A 200 -10.37 5.54 -7.60
N ASN A 201 -11.20 6.53 -7.96
CA ASN A 201 -11.96 6.53 -9.21
C ASN A 201 -11.05 6.41 -10.45
N CYS A 202 -9.96 7.18 -10.50
CA CYS A 202 -9.01 7.12 -11.62
C CYS A 202 -8.32 5.75 -11.73
N LEU A 203 -7.99 5.10 -10.62
CA LEU A 203 -7.35 3.79 -10.59
C LEU A 203 -8.35 2.66 -10.95
N ASP A 204 -9.57 2.70 -10.42
CA ASP A 204 -10.67 1.75 -10.74
C ASP A 204 -11.09 1.86 -12.23
N ASN A 205 -11.06 3.06 -12.81
CA ASN A 205 -11.29 3.27 -14.25
C ASN A 205 -10.18 2.66 -15.11
N LEU A 206 -8.92 2.70 -14.65
CA LEU A 206 -7.78 2.00 -15.28
C LEU A 206 -7.73 0.48 -15.00
N LYS A 207 -8.69 -0.08 -14.24
CA LYS A 207 -8.72 -1.50 -13.80
C LYS A 207 -7.48 -1.92 -13.00
N ILE A 208 -6.93 -0.97 -12.25
CA ILE A 208 -5.83 -1.19 -11.31
C ILE A 208 -6.40 -1.84 -10.03
N ARG A 209 -5.69 -2.81 -9.45
CA ARG A 209 -6.24 -3.63 -8.37
C ARG A 209 -6.02 -2.99 -7.00
N ASN A 210 -7.09 -2.59 -6.32
CA ASN A 210 -7.09 -2.26 -4.90
C ASN A 210 -7.10 -3.54 -4.05
N LEU A 211 -5.94 -3.96 -3.52
CA LEU A 211 -5.80 -5.25 -2.84
C LEU A 211 -6.02 -5.15 -1.32
N ASP A 212 -6.34 -6.29 -0.69
CA ASP A 212 -6.52 -6.38 0.76
C ASP A 212 -5.16 -6.22 1.47
N THR A 213 -5.15 -5.47 2.58
CA THR A 213 -3.97 -5.17 3.39
C THR A 213 -4.00 -5.82 4.76
N ARG A 214 -5.09 -6.52 5.10
CA ARG A 214 -5.24 -7.21 6.38
C ARG A 214 -4.31 -8.43 6.46
N ASP A 215 -3.96 -8.81 7.69
CA ASP A 215 -3.13 -9.99 7.92
C ASP A 215 -3.92 -11.31 7.84
N SER A 216 -3.24 -12.43 8.11
CA SER A 216 -3.84 -13.78 8.14
C SER A 216 -4.92 -13.97 9.21
N GLN A 217 -5.03 -13.06 10.19
CA GLN A 217 -6.10 -13.02 11.20
C GLN A 217 -7.22 -12.04 10.82
N ASN A 218 -7.18 -11.46 9.61
CA ASN A 218 -8.09 -10.41 9.12
C ASN A 218 -7.98 -9.07 9.87
N LEU A 219 -6.88 -8.82 10.60
CA LEU A 219 -6.67 -7.55 11.31
C LEU A 219 -6.09 -6.48 10.39
N HIS A 220 -6.50 -5.23 10.58
CA HIS A 220 -6.11 -4.11 9.72
C HIS A 220 -4.64 -3.70 9.94
N ARG A 221 -4.01 -3.22 8.86
CA ARG A 221 -2.65 -2.66 8.90
C ARG A 221 -2.62 -1.14 8.70
N PHE A 222 -3.51 -0.59 7.88
CA PHE A 222 -3.63 0.85 7.64
C PHE A 222 -4.82 1.40 8.41
N HIS A 223 -4.60 2.40 9.27
CA HIS A 223 -5.61 2.90 10.19
C HIS A 223 -5.95 4.38 9.94
N PRO A 224 -7.23 4.72 9.68
CA PRO A 224 -7.65 6.10 9.37
C PRO A 224 -7.84 6.98 10.62
N PHE A 225 -7.54 6.44 11.81
CA PHE A 225 -7.55 7.16 13.08
C PHE A 225 -6.30 6.88 13.93
N ASN A 226 -6.18 7.62 15.03
CA ASN A 226 -5.08 7.46 15.97
C ASN A 226 -5.11 6.09 16.65
N VAL A 227 -3.99 5.68 17.25
CA VAL A 227 -3.86 4.35 17.88
C VAL A 227 -4.94 4.11 18.93
N SER A 228 -5.30 5.12 19.72
CA SER A 228 -6.26 5.00 20.82
C SER A 228 -7.64 4.58 20.33
N PHE A 229 -8.11 5.09 19.19
CA PHE A 229 -9.35 4.64 18.56
C PHE A 229 -9.35 3.11 18.28
N HIS A 230 -8.18 2.55 17.95
CA HIS A 230 -7.99 1.17 17.57
C HIS A 230 -7.56 0.23 18.71
N VAL A 231 -6.99 0.73 19.83
CA VAL A 231 -6.52 -0.13 20.95
C VAL A 231 -7.27 0.08 22.26
N ASP A 232 -7.90 1.25 22.47
CA ASP A 232 -8.59 1.54 23.72
C ASP A 232 -9.97 0.89 23.76
N LYS A 233 -10.06 -0.20 24.52
CA LYS A 233 -11.31 -0.97 24.74
C LYS A 233 -12.20 -0.36 25.83
N SER A 234 -11.78 0.71 26.51
CA SER A 234 -12.60 1.40 27.52
C SER A 234 -13.61 2.38 26.92
N THR A 235 -13.36 2.89 25.71
CA THR A 235 -14.31 3.74 24.99
C THR A 235 -15.38 2.90 24.29
N GLU A 236 -16.65 3.25 24.48
CA GLU A 236 -17.77 2.61 23.76
C GLU A 236 -17.64 2.84 22.24
N ILE A 237 -18.09 1.86 21.45
CA ILE A 237 -18.13 2.01 19.99
C ILE A 237 -19.39 2.76 19.61
N ASP A 238 -19.25 4.00 19.12
CA ASP A 238 -20.35 4.69 18.43
C ASP A 238 -20.53 4.05 17.04
N TRP A 239 -21.47 3.11 16.95
CA TRP A 239 -21.84 2.44 15.70
C TRP A 239 -22.45 3.37 14.65
N ASN A 240 -22.86 4.60 15.00
CA ASN A 240 -23.35 5.58 14.03
C ASN A 240 -22.21 6.35 13.35
N PHE A 241 -20.97 6.21 13.83
CA PHE A 241 -19.82 6.89 13.27
C PHE A 241 -19.60 6.47 11.81
N TRP A 242 -19.50 7.46 10.91
CA TRP A 242 -19.56 7.29 9.45
C TRP A 242 -18.65 6.20 8.87
N ILE A 243 -17.47 5.96 9.47
CA ILE A 243 -16.50 4.97 9.00
C ILE A 243 -17.08 3.54 8.95
N TRP A 244 -17.97 3.18 9.87
CA TRP A 244 -18.55 1.83 9.93
C TRP A 244 -19.41 1.52 8.71
N ASN A 245 -20.04 2.55 8.13
CA ASN A 245 -20.88 2.42 6.94
C ASN A 245 -20.06 2.33 5.65
N ILE A 246 -18.82 2.82 5.64
CA ILE A 246 -18.01 2.98 4.43
C ILE A 246 -16.72 2.16 4.41
N SER A 247 -16.37 1.47 5.50
CA SER A 247 -15.19 0.59 5.48
C SER A 247 -15.46 -0.65 4.62
N PHE A 248 -14.50 -1.05 3.79
CA PHE A 248 -14.69 -2.22 2.92
C PHE A 248 -14.78 -3.52 3.73
N PHE A 249 -14.04 -3.59 4.84
CA PHE A 249 -14.05 -4.68 5.81
C PHE A 249 -14.41 -4.11 7.20
N PRO A 250 -15.09 -4.86 8.09
CA PRO A 250 -15.31 -4.41 9.45
C PRO A 250 -14.01 -3.99 10.12
N ILE A 251 -14.00 -2.80 10.73
CA ILE A 251 -12.90 -2.36 11.59
C ILE A 251 -13.07 -3.04 12.95
N ASP A 252 -11.97 -3.37 13.61
CA ASP A 252 -11.97 -3.89 14.97
C ASP A 252 -11.08 -3.01 15.86
N LYS A 253 -11.32 -3.04 17.18
CA LYS A 253 -10.44 -2.48 18.21
C LYS A 253 -9.29 -3.44 18.51
N ASN A 254 -8.63 -3.88 17.44
CA ASN A 254 -7.49 -4.78 17.46
C ASN A 254 -6.69 -4.58 16.16
N PRO A 255 -5.70 -3.66 16.12
CA PRO A 255 -4.81 -3.52 14.98
C PRO A 255 -3.97 -4.80 14.82
N SER A 256 -3.48 -5.07 13.61
CA SER A 256 -2.51 -6.14 13.37
C SER A 256 -1.22 -5.92 14.17
N ASP A 257 -0.60 -7.00 14.66
CA ASP A 257 0.78 -6.95 15.19
C ASP A 257 1.78 -6.43 14.14
N SER A 258 1.42 -6.51 12.85
CA SER A 258 2.14 -5.96 11.70
C SER A 258 1.52 -4.66 11.17
N ALA A 259 0.90 -3.85 12.04
CA ALA A 259 0.31 -2.56 11.70
C ALA A 259 1.32 -1.64 11.00
N ILE A 260 0.85 -0.98 9.94
CA ILE A 260 1.64 -0.15 9.03
C ILE A 260 1.49 1.33 9.38
N SER A 261 0.28 1.83 9.60
CA SER A 261 0.07 3.27 9.77
C SER A 261 -1.07 3.62 10.72
N PHE A 262 -1.00 4.82 11.30
CA PHE A 262 -2.04 5.46 12.11
C PHE A 262 -2.14 6.96 11.77
N HIS A 263 -3.34 7.42 11.42
CA HIS A 263 -3.64 8.83 11.13
C HIS A 263 -3.92 9.64 12.40
N TYR A 264 -4.06 10.96 12.30
CA TYR A 264 -4.25 11.88 13.43
C TYR A 264 -3.23 11.68 14.58
N THR A 265 -2.00 11.27 14.23
CA THR A 265 -0.90 11.12 15.18
C THR A 265 -0.31 12.50 15.45
N THR A 266 -0.37 12.96 16.71
CA THR A 266 0.19 14.26 17.11
C THR A 266 1.73 14.24 17.07
N PRO A 267 2.40 15.39 16.92
CA PRO A 267 3.86 15.49 17.01
C PRO A 267 4.47 14.81 18.24
N GLU A 268 3.85 14.98 19.41
CA GLU A 268 4.23 14.28 20.63
C GLU A 268 4.16 12.76 20.43
N MET A 269 3.01 12.26 19.99
CA MET A 269 2.76 10.83 19.79
C MET A 269 3.73 10.20 18.77
N MET A 270 4.17 10.94 17.74
CA MET A 270 5.24 10.50 16.83
C MET A 270 6.56 10.24 17.56
N TYR A 271 6.93 11.08 18.54
CA TYR A 271 8.13 10.86 19.36
C TYR A 271 7.95 9.74 20.40
N TRP A 272 6.74 9.54 20.93
CA TRP A 272 6.43 8.38 21.77
C TRP A 272 6.64 7.08 20.97
N PHE A 273 6.11 6.97 19.74
CA PHE A 273 6.38 5.83 18.86
C PHE A 273 7.87 5.69 18.53
N GLU A 274 8.56 6.78 18.17
CA GLU A 274 10.00 6.77 17.88
C GLU A 274 10.84 6.29 19.09
N TYR A 275 10.40 6.56 20.32
CA TYR A 275 11.03 6.06 21.53
C TYR A 275 10.71 4.59 21.79
N PHE A 276 9.42 4.21 21.85
CA PHE A 276 9.00 2.87 22.23
C PHE A 276 9.36 1.79 21.20
N LEU A 277 9.39 2.12 19.91
CA LEU A 277 9.71 1.16 18.85
C LEU A 277 11.22 0.99 18.59
N TYR A 278 12.05 2.00 18.87
CA TYR A 278 13.45 2.02 18.41
C TYR A 278 14.50 2.40 19.46
N LYS A 279 14.11 2.73 20.69
CA LYS A 279 15.04 3.15 21.78
C LYS A 279 14.76 2.46 23.10
N PHE A 280 13.50 2.21 23.41
CA PHE A 280 13.07 1.57 24.63
C PHE A 280 13.50 0.09 24.65
N ASN A 281 14.03 -0.34 25.78
CA ASN A 281 14.45 -1.72 26.03
C ASN A 281 13.90 -2.13 27.40
N ILE A 282 13.30 -3.32 27.48
CA ILE A 282 12.92 -3.97 28.74
C ILE A 282 14.00 -5.02 29.03
N PHE A 283 14.43 -5.11 30.29
CA PHE A 283 15.46 -6.03 30.77
C PHE A 283 14.89 -6.94 31.86
#